data_AF-A0A955ZWL6-F1
#
_entry.id   AF-A0A955ZWL6-F1
#
_cell.length_a   1.000
_cell.length_b   1.000
_cell.length_c   1.000
_cell.angle_alpha   90.00
_cell.angle_beta   90.00
_cell.angle_gamma   90.00
#
_symmetry.space_group_name_H-M   'P 1'
#
loop_
_entity.id
_entity.type
_entity.pdbx_description
1 polymer ?
#
loop_
_entity_poly.entity_id
_entity_poly.type
_entity_poly.pdbx_seq_one_letter_code
_entity_poly.pdbx_strand_id
1 'polypeptide(L)'
;MNAAIEFDVAARSVTAPEDATPASQLETDRARDVRGRMRLAAAEAERGRLLRYRADRRSVSWVGFMFAAHALVFFLAPTWLAALLVVPLAVGSMFVAPINHHHQHLNTFHAAWLNRVYELALSLQTGIAPFGWVLHHNLGHHVNYLHQRPHPTPDESRWTRRDGSQMGRVEYTLDLLLHHQLDILRVGRRHPRYLRAFLWMKLPLWALLGLALWWNPMNAFLAILLPGWITLAHTAWATYEHHAGLYADDHYEASVNIVSPVYNFMTCNLGYHTAHHKRPGVHWSLLPALHAEIEHRIPKEQIQPTFW
;
A
#
# COMPACT_ATOMS: atom_id res chain seq x y z
N MET A 1 -39.07 -0.15 34.38
CA MET A 1 -38.58 0.75 35.44
C MET A 1 -37.63 1.72 34.74
N ASN A 2 -38.07 2.82 34.14
CA ASN A 2 -38.65 4.04 34.73
C ASN A 2 -38.10 4.40 36.11
N ALA A 3 -37.21 5.39 36.14
CA ALA A 3 -37.20 6.45 37.15
C ALA A 3 -36.47 7.67 36.56
N ALA A 4 -37.26 8.69 36.23
CA ALA A 4 -36.83 10.06 35.99
C ALA A 4 -37.05 10.85 37.29
N ILE A 5 -36.08 11.71 37.66
CA ILE A 5 -36.13 12.74 38.71
C ILE A 5 -34.96 13.70 38.41
N GLU A 6 -34.99 15.02 38.47
CA GLU A 6 -35.97 16.11 38.39
C GLU A 6 -35.14 17.35 37.99
N PHE A 7 -35.81 18.38 37.47
CA PHE A 7 -35.23 19.67 37.11
C PHE A 7 -34.95 20.53 38.36
N ASP A 8 -33.86 21.31 38.31
CA ASP A 8 -33.76 22.54 39.10
C ASP A 8 -33.30 23.70 38.21
N VAL A 9 -33.96 24.84 38.36
CA VAL A 9 -33.88 26.05 37.54
C VAL A 9 -33.50 27.21 38.45
N ALA A 10 -32.29 27.73 38.28
CA ALA A 10 -31.85 29.11 38.62
C ALA A 10 -30.37 29.22 38.21
N ALA A 11 -29.81 30.30 37.64
CA ALA A 11 -30.26 31.65 37.39
C ALA A 11 -29.50 32.19 36.17
N ARG A 12 -30.11 33.12 35.44
CA ARG A 12 -29.51 33.83 34.31
C ARG A 12 -28.46 34.83 34.79
N SER A 13 -27.25 34.77 34.24
CA SER A 13 -26.37 35.93 34.11
C SER A 13 -26.24 36.26 32.62
N VAL A 14 -26.65 37.47 32.27
CA VAL A 14 -26.53 38.07 30.94
C VAL A 14 -25.06 38.30 30.64
N THR A 15 -24.54 37.70 29.57
CA THR A 15 -23.28 38.07 28.93
C THR A 15 -23.51 38.31 27.44
N ALA A 16 -22.86 39.36 26.93
CA ALA A 16 -23.09 40.08 25.68
C ALA A 16 -23.14 39.23 24.39
N PRO A 17 -23.77 39.72 23.30
CA PRO A 17 -23.59 39.17 21.97
C PRO A 17 -22.28 39.70 21.35
N GLU A 18 -21.84 39.04 20.28
CA GLU A 18 -20.75 39.42 19.36
C GLU A 18 -19.36 38.82 19.63
N ASP A 19 -19.18 37.55 19.22
CA ASP A 19 -17.97 37.14 18.52
C ASP A 19 -18.32 36.98 17.04
N ALA A 20 -18.19 38.06 16.28
CA ALA A 20 -18.19 37.97 14.82
C ALA A 20 -16.92 37.21 14.42
N THR A 21 -17.09 36.01 13.86
CA THR A 21 -15.97 35.25 13.28
C THR A 21 -15.22 36.17 12.30
N PRO A 22 -13.90 36.39 12.47
CA PRO A 22 -13.13 37.28 11.61
C PRO A 22 -13.35 36.92 10.15
N ALA A 23 -13.55 37.92 9.28
CA ALA A 23 -13.79 37.70 7.86
C ALA A 23 -12.72 36.79 7.21
N SER A 24 -11.47 36.84 7.70
CA SER A 24 -10.37 35.98 7.28
C SER A 24 -10.54 34.50 7.68
N GLN A 25 -11.16 34.22 8.83
CA GLN A 25 -11.50 32.86 9.26
C GLN A 25 -12.69 32.31 8.46
N LEU A 26 -13.71 33.13 8.19
CA LEU A 26 -14.82 32.79 7.31
C LEU A 26 -14.37 32.53 5.86
N GLU A 27 -13.42 33.31 5.34
CA GLU A 27 -12.84 33.11 4.02
C GLU A 27 -11.97 31.86 3.94
N THR A 28 -11.18 31.57 4.98
CA THR A 28 -10.38 30.34 5.04
C THR A 28 -11.24 29.10 5.21
N ASP A 29 -12.31 29.15 5.99
CA ASP A 29 -13.26 28.04 6.14
C ASP A 29 -14.10 27.85 4.87
N ARG A 30 -14.55 28.93 4.20
CA ARG A 30 -15.19 28.83 2.88
C ARG A 30 -14.23 28.27 1.83
N ALA A 31 -12.95 28.67 1.83
CA ALA A 31 -11.96 28.13 0.91
C ALA A 31 -11.61 26.66 1.17
N ARG A 32 -11.64 26.23 2.44
CA ARG A 32 -11.51 24.82 2.84
C ARG A 32 -12.73 23.99 2.45
N ASP A 33 -13.92 24.54 2.63
CA ASP A 33 -15.20 23.91 2.27
C ASP A 33 -15.35 23.79 0.74
N VAL A 34 -15.02 24.85 -0.01
CA VAL A 34 -14.99 24.80 -1.48
C VAL A 34 -13.95 23.78 -1.98
N ARG A 35 -12.74 23.74 -1.40
CA ARG A 35 -11.76 22.68 -1.72
C ARG A 35 -12.25 21.29 -1.34
N GLY A 36 -12.93 21.13 -0.20
CA GLY A 36 -13.53 19.88 0.23
C GLY A 36 -14.62 19.39 -0.74
N ARG A 37 -15.51 20.29 -1.18
CA ARG A 37 -16.57 20.01 -2.15
C ARG A 37 -16.04 19.70 -3.55
N MET A 38 -15.02 20.43 -4.02
CA MET A 38 -14.36 20.12 -5.30
C MET A 38 -13.63 18.78 -5.27
N ARG A 39 -13.09 18.36 -4.11
CA ARG A 39 -12.45 17.05 -3.94
C ARG A 39 -13.43 15.89 -3.88
N LEU A 40 -14.58 16.07 -3.22
CA LEU A 40 -15.67 15.09 -3.27
C LEU A 40 -16.22 14.97 -4.69
N ALA A 41 -16.40 16.07 -5.40
CA ALA A 41 -16.84 16.08 -6.79
C ALA A 41 -15.80 15.44 -7.75
N ALA A 42 -14.50 15.68 -7.57
CA ALA A 42 -13.44 15.02 -8.34
C ALA A 42 -13.33 13.51 -8.01
N ALA A 43 -13.52 13.13 -6.75
CA ALA A 43 -13.56 11.72 -6.33
C ALA A 43 -14.82 11.00 -6.82
N GLU A 44 -15.95 11.70 -6.96
CA GLU A 44 -17.18 11.19 -7.58
C GLU A 44 -17.07 11.08 -9.11
N ALA A 45 -16.45 12.05 -9.76
CA ALA A 45 -16.20 12.05 -11.21
C ALA A 45 -15.30 10.88 -11.66
N GLU A 46 -14.43 10.42 -10.76
CA GLU A 46 -13.58 9.26 -10.97
C GLU A 46 -14.30 7.92 -10.72
N ARG A 47 -15.54 7.87 -10.22
CA ARG A 47 -16.20 6.58 -9.96
C ARG A 47 -16.53 5.82 -11.24
N GLY A 48 -16.18 4.54 -11.26
CA GLY A 48 -16.51 3.61 -12.34
C GLY A 48 -17.75 2.77 -12.03
N ARG A 49 -18.25 2.03 -13.03
CA ARG A 49 -19.33 1.04 -12.83
C ARG A 49 -18.79 -0.31 -12.36
N LEU A 50 -17.63 -0.72 -12.88
CA LEU A 50 -16.95 -1.99 -12.57
C LEU A 50 -15.81 -1.77 -11.56
N LEU A 51 -14.90 -0.87 -11.92
CA LEU A 51 -13.83 -0.35 -11.07
C LEU A 51 -14.39 0.69 -10.12
N ARG A 52 -13.84 0.77 -8.91
CA ARG A 52 -14.20 1.84 -7.96
C ARG A 52 -13.76 3.20 -8.48
N TYR A 53 -12.59 3.26 -9.11
CA TYR A 53 -12.03 4.46 -9.73
C TYR A 53 -11.67 4.17 -11.19
N ARG A 54 -11.99 5.09 -12.11
CA ARG A 54 -11.69 4.99 -13.54
C ARG A 54 -10.19 5.04 -13.79
N ALA A 55 -9.45 5.75 -12.95
CA ALA A 55 -8.00 5.74 -12.93
C ALA A 55 -7.40 4.31 -12.86
N ASP A 56 -8.07 3.34 -12.24
CA ASP A 56 -7.60 1.94 -12.18
C ASP A 56 -7.59 1.23 -13.54
N ARG A 57 -8.17 1.82 -14.60
CA ARG A 57 -8.05 1.24 -15.96
C ARG A 57 -6.59 1.04 -16.34
N ARG A 58 -5.72 2.00 -16.03
CA ARG A 58 -4.28 1.89 -16.32
C ARG A 58 -3.62 0.76 -15.54
N SER A 59 -3.84 0.71 -14.23
CA SER A 59 -3.22 -0.28 -13.34
C SER A 59 -3.71 -1.69 -13.70
N VAL A 60 -5.02 -1.89 -13.88
CA VAL A 60 -5.60 -3.18 -14.29
C VAL A 60 -5.12 -3.60 -15.68
N SER A 61 -5.00 -2.68 -16.64
CA SER A 61 -4.45 -2.99 -17.96
C SER A 61 -2.99 -3.45 -17.90
N TRP A 62 -2.15 -2.81 -17.07
CA TRP A 62 -0.76 -3.23 -16.88
C TRP A 62 -0.68 -4.63 -16.24
N VAL A 63 -1.46 -4.88 -15.19
CA VAL A 63 -1.53 -6.19 -14.53
C VAL A 63 -2.02 -7.27 -15.49
N GLY A 64 -3.00 -6.98 -16.33
CA GLY A 64 -3.49 -7.90 -17.36
C GLY A 64 -2.45 -8.18 -18.44
N PHE A 65 -1.75 -7.15 -18.91
CA PHE A 65 -0.65 -7.28 -19.88
C PHE A 65 0.48 -8.14 -19.34
N MET A 66 0.96 -7.84 -18.13
CA MET A 66 2.04 -8.61 -17.51
C MET A 66 1.58 -10.05 -17.21
N PHE A 67 0.36 -10.25 -16.68
CA PHE A 67 -0.19 -11.59 -16.49
C PHE A 67 -0.22 -12.40 -17.80
N ALA A 68 -0.65 -11.78 -18.90
CA ALA A 68 -0.62 -12.40 -20.22
C ALA A 68 0.81 -12.71 -20.69
N ALA A 69 1.77 -11.81 -20.47
CA ALA A 69 3.17 -12.04 -20.81
C ALA A 69 3.73 -13.26 -20.05
N HIS A 70 3.52 -13.33 -18.74
CA HIS A 70 3.90 -14.49 -17.93
C HIS A 70 3.24 -15.79 -18.45
N ALA A 71 1.95 -15.76 -18.76
CA ALA A 71 1.22 -16.91 -19.27
C ALA A 71 1.73 -17.35 -20.66
N LEU A 72 1.98 -16.41 -21.58
CA LEU A 72 2.52 -16.71 -22.91
C LEU A 72 3.90 -17.35 -22.82
N VAL A 73 4.78 -16.82 -21.96
CA VAL A 73 6.09 -17.43 -21.72
C VAL A 73 5.95 -18.82 -21.12
N PHE A 74 5.08 -18.99 -20.12
CA PHE A 74 4.85 -20.28 -19.48
C PHE A 74 4.37 -21.35 -20.48
N PHE A 75 3.32 -21.05 -21.26
CA PHE A 75 2.66 -22.03 -22.12
C PHE A 75 3.34 -22.24 -23.48
N LEU A 76 3.97 -21.20 -24.04
CA LEU A 76 4.39 -21.21 -25.45
C LEU A 76 5.90 -21.09 -25.66
N ALA A 77 6.66 -20.54 -24.70
CA ALA A 77 8.09 -20.33 -24.89
C ALA A 77 8.87 -21.63 -24.65
N PRO A 78 9.88 -21.94 -25.48
CA PRO A 78 10.85 -22.96 -25.14
C PRO A 78 11.63 -22.52 -23.89
N THR A 79 12.13 -23.49 -23.11
CA THR A 79 12.77 -23.24 -21.81
C THR A 79 13.88 -22.21 -21.86
N TRP A 80 14.72 -22.21 -22.90
CA TRP A 80 15.81 -21.24 -23.04
C TRP A 80 15.29 -19.81 -23.17
N LEU A 81 14.18 -19.59 -23.87
CA LEU A 81 13.56 -18.29 -24.01
C LEU A 81 12.89 -17.87 -22.69
N ALA A 82 12.25 -18.81 -22.00
CA ALA A 82 11.73 -18.56 -20.65
C ALA A 82 12.84 -18.12 -19.68
N ALA A 83 14.02 -18.74 -19.75
CA ALA A 83 15.19 -18.35 -18.95
C ALA A 83 15.68 -16.93 -19.29
N LEU A 84 15.76 -16.57 -20.57
CA LEU A 84 16.13 -15.21 -21.00
C LEU A 84 15.12 -14.15 -20.57
N LEU A 85 13.84 -14.50 -20.47
CA LEU A 85 12.77 -13.58 -20.12
C LEU A 85 12.53 -13.43 -18.61
N VAL A 86 13.24 -14.16 -17.75
CA VAL A 86 13.14 -14.03 -16.28
C VAL A 86 13.27 -12.58 -15.82
N VAL A 87 14.34 -11.89 -16.26
CA VAL A 87 14.62 -10.51 -15.85
C VAL A 87 13.59 -9.52 -16.41
N PRO A 88 13.26 -9.52 -17.72
CA PRO A 88 12.17 -8.69 -18.24
C PRO A 88 10.83 -8.88 -17.52
N LEU A 89 10.44 -10.14 -17.25
CA LEU A 89 9.21 -10.46 -16.52
C LEU A 89 9.25 -9.92 -15.08
N ALA A 90 10.38 -10.07 -14.39
CA ALA A 90 10.56 -9.54 -13.05
C ALA A 90 10.50 -8.01 -13.04
N VAL A 91 11.23 -7.32 -13.93
CA VAL A 91 11.23 -5.86 -14.02
C VAL A 91 9.83 -5.32 -14.32
N GLY A 92 9.09 -5.93 -15.25
CA GLY A 92 7.70 -5.54 -15.50
C GLY A 92 6.79 -5.75 -14.28
N SER A 93 7.02 -6.84 -13.54
CA SER A 93 6.29 -7.17 -12.32
C SER A 93 6.67 -6.30 -11.11
N MET A 94 7.85 -5.67 -11.09
CA MET A 94 8.20 -4.66 -10.08
C MET A 94 7.21 -3.49 -10.06
N PHE A 95 6.59 -3.16 -11.20
CA PHE A 95 5.52 -2.15 -11.28
C PHE A 95 4.12 -2.71 -10.98
N VAL A 96 3.96 -4.03 -10.97
CA VAL A 96 2.75 -4.70 -10.45
C VAL A 96 2.75 -4.69 -8.92
N ALA A 97 3.92 -4.71 -8.27
CA ALA A 97 4.05 -4.66 -6.81
C ALA A 97 3.36 -3.45 -6.15
N PRO A 98 3.58 -2.17 -6.56
CA PRO A 98 2.87 -1.03 -6.01
C PRO A 98 1.36 -1.07 -6.31
N ILE A 99 0.94 -1.62 -7.46
CA ILE A 99 -0.48 -1.82 -7.77
C ILE A 99 -1.11 -2.83 -6.80
N ASN A 100 -0.41 -3.94 -6.51
CA ASN A 100 -0.86 -4.93 -5.52
C ASN A 100 -0.98 -4.28 -4.14
N HIS A 101 0.02 -3.51 -3.73
CA HIS A 101 0.00 -2.74 -2.49
C HIS A 101 -1.22 -1.82 -2.40
N HIS A 102 -1.49 -0.99 -3.41
CA HIS A 102 -2.67 -0.12 -3.43
C HIS A 102 -3.98 -0.89 -3.41
N HIS A 103 -4.08 -2.00 -4.15
CA HIS A 103 -5.27 -2.86 -4.15
C HIS A 103 -5.58 -3.40 -2.75
N GLN A 104 -4.55 -3.74 -1.97
CA GLN A 104 -4.68 -4.31 -0.64
C GLN A 104 -5.07 -3.26 0.41
N HIS A 105 -4.79 -1.97 0.16
CA HIS A 105 -5.37 -0.85 0.93
C HIS A 105 -6.83 -0.57 0.55
N LEU A 106 -7.10 -0.55 -0.75
CA LEU A 106 -8.43 -0.27 -1.29
C LEU A 106 -8.69 -1.14 -2.51
N ASN A 107 -9.61 -2.10 -2.34
CA ASN A 107 -10.06 -3.00 -3.40
C ASN A 107 -10.40 -2.23 -4.69
N THR A 108 -9.81 -2.64 -5.81
CA THR A 108 -9.96 -2.03 -7.14
C THR A 108 -11.39 -2.15 -7.70
N PHE A 109 -12.07 -3.27 -7.48
CA PHE A 109 -13.39 -3.56 -8.04
C PHE A 109 -14.50 -3.33 -7.01
N HIS A 110 -15.70 -3.00 -7.49
CA HIS A 110 -16.89 -3.00 -6.64
C HIS A 110 -17.27 -4.42 -6.21
N ALA A 111 -17.23 -5.38 -7.13
CA ALA A 111 -17.59 -6.77 -6.86
C ALA A 111 -16.51 -7.50 -6.05
N ALA A 112 -16.89 -8.13 -4.94
CA ALA A 112 -15.94 -8.80 -4.06
C ALA A 112 -15.19 -9.95 -4.75
N TRP A 113 -15.88 -10.76 -5.56
CA TRP A 113 -15.30 -11.90 -6.25
C TRP A 113 -14.25 -11.50 -7.30
N LEU A 114 -14.46 -10.38 -8.01
CA LEU A 114 -13.47 -9.85 -8.96
C LEU A 114 -12.18 -9.46 -8.26
N ASN A 115 -12.28 -8.85 -7.07
CA ASN A 115 -11.09 -8.56 -6.27
C ASN A 115 -10.35 -9.86 -5.89
N ARG A 116 -11.06 -10.94 -5.54
CA ARG A 116 -10.40 -12.22 -5.20
C ARG A 116 -9.65 -12.82 -6.39
N VAL A 117 -10.24 -12.78 -7.59
CA VAL A 117 -9.58 -13.24 -8.81
C VAL A 117 -8.37 -12.36 -9.14
N TYR A 118 -8.52 -11.05 -9.02
CA TYR A 118 -7.44 -10.10 -9.28
C TYR A 118 -6.26 -10.27 -8.32
N GLU A 119 -6.51 -10.55 -7.04
CA GLU A 119 -5.46 -10.86 -6.08
C GLU A 119 -4.63 -12.09 -6.46
N LEU A 120 -5.24 -13.12 -7.06
CA LEU A 120 -4.50 -14.28 -7.55
C LEU A 120 -3.56 -13.89 -8.69
N ALA A 121 -4.04 -13.09 -9.65
CA ALA A 121 -3.21 -12.57 -10.73
C ALA A 121 -2.05 -11.71 -10.22
N LEU A 122 -2.31 -10.82 -9.25
CA LEU A 122 -1.29 -10.02 -8.59
C LEU A 122 -0.27 -10.90 -7.85
N SER A 123 -0.73 -11.92 -7.12
CA SER A 123 0.12 -12.81 -6.33
C SER A 123 1.09 -13.61 -7.18
N LEU A 124 0.62 -14.12 -8.33
CA LEU A 124 1.45 -14.87 -9.27
C LEU A 124 2.58 -14.02 -9.89
N GLN A 125 2.40 -12.70 -9.96
CA GLN A 125 3.38 -11.76 -10.51
C GLN A 125 4.32 -11.19 -9.43
N THR A 126 3.84 -11.06 -8.20
CA THR A 126 4.56 -10.32 -7.13
C THR A 126 5.12 -11.20 -6.02
N GLY A 127 4.80 -12.50 -6.01
CA GLY A 127 5.32 -13.45 -5.02
C GLY A 127 4.70 -13.35 -3.62
N ILE A 128 3.80 -12.38 -3.38
CA ILE A 128 3.07 -12.25 -2.12
C ILE A 128 1.63 -12.74 -2.26
N ALA A 129 1.19 -13.58 -1.32
CA ALA A 129 -0.16 -14.14 -1.34
C ALA A 129 -1.24 -13.09 -1.04
N PRO A 130 -2.51 -13.32 -1.45
CA PRO A 130 -3.63 -12.43 -1.15
C PRO A 130 -3.77 -12.19 0.35
N PHE A 131 -4.09 -10.96 0.76
CA PHE A 131 -4.09 -10.50 2.16
C PHE A 131 -2.71 -10.44 2.87
N GLY A 132 -1.62 -10.83 2.21
CA GLY A 132 -0.28 -10.71 2.78
C GLY A 132 0.06 -9.26 3.15
N TRP A 133 -0.18 -8.32 2.22
CA TRP A 133 -0.07 -6.88 2.46
C TRP A 133 -1.04 -6.40 3.54
N VAL A 134 -2.31 -6.84 3.54
CA VAL A 134 -3.27 -6.43 4.58
C VAL A 134 -2.75 -6.77 5.99
N LEU A 135 -2.19 -7.97 6.16
CA LEU A 135 -1.69 -8.42 7.46
C LEU A 135 -0.34 -7.80 7.82
N HIS A 136 0.66 -7.86 6.94
CA HIS A 136 2.00 -7.37 7.24
C HIS A 136 2.06 -5.84 7.26
N HIS A 137 1.43 -5.21 6.28
CA HIS A 137 1.63 -3.81 6.00
C HIS A 137 0.51 -2.94 6.53
N ASN A 138 -0.77 -3.25 6.27
CA ASN A 138 -1.86 -2.37 6.72
C ASN A 138 -2.11 -2.48 8.22
N LEU A 139 -2.14 -3.71 8.75
CA LEU A 139 -2.39 -3.99 10.16
C LEU A 139 -1.10 -4.09 10.99
N GLY A 140 0.05 -4.14 10.33
CA GLY A 140 1.37 -4.09 10.95
C GLY A 140 2.02 -2.75 10.68
N HIS A 141 2.81 -2.66 9.61
CA HIS A 141 3.66 -1.51 9.30
C HIS A 141 2.96 -0.14 9.39
N HIS A 142 1.79 0.08 8.78
CA HIS A 142 1.04 1.35 8.88
C HIS A 142 0.67 1.74 10.32
N VAL A 143 0.53 0.76 11.21
CA VAL A 143 0.26 0.97 12.63
C VAL A 143 1.56 1.26 13.39
N ASN A 144 2.67 0.66 12.98
CA ASN A 144 3.91 0.59 13.76
C ASN A 144 5.13 1.27 13.13
N TYR A 145 5.03 1.94 11.98
CA TYR A 145 6.20 2.39 11.22
C TYR A 145 7.10 3.42 11.95
N LEU A 146 6.56 4.12 12.96
CA LEU A 146 7.34 4.98 13.86
C LEU A 146 8.16 4.17 14.90
N HIS A 147 7.81 2.90 15.11
CA HIS A 147 8.40 2.04 16.13
C HIS A 147 9.56 1.21 15.56
N GLN A 148 10.76 1.75 15.58
CA GLN A 148 11.96 0.98 15.23
C GLN A 148 12.55 0.31 16.47
N ARG A 149 13.23 -0.84 16.31
CA ARG A 149 13.95 -1.44 17.45
C ARG A 149 14.94 -0.41 18.04
N PRO A 150 15.12 -0.40 19.37
CA PRO A 150 14.70 -1.39 20.36
C PRO A 150 13.26 -1.19 20.92
N HIS A 151 12.38 -0.44 20.25
CA HIS A 151 10.99 -0.27 20.68
C HIS A 151 10.31 -1.63 20.98
N PRO A 152 9.51 -1.76 22.07
CA PRO A 152 8.92 -3.04 22.50
C PRO A 152 7.95 -3.68 21.49
N THR A 153 7.31 -2.86 20.66
CA THR A 153 6.45 -3.28 19.56
C THR A 153 7.00 -2.75 18.24
N PRO A 154 8.09 -3.34 17.71
CA PRO A 154 8.74 -2.80 16.53
C PRO A 154 7.91 -3.09 15.28
N ASP A 155 8.05 -2.21 14.30
CA ASP A 155 7.53 -2.32 12.95
C ASP A 155 7.79 -3.71 12.33
N GLU A 156 6.78 -4.26 11.67
CA GLU A 156 6.88 -5.45 10.84
C GLU A 156 7.90 -5.24 9.69
N SER A 157 8.07 -4.00 9.24
CA SER A 157 9.09 -3.56 8.28
C SER A 157 10.27 -2.81 8.91
N ARG A 158 10.61 -3.12 10.17
CA ARG A 158 11.72 -2.48 10.91
C ARG A 158 13.06 -2.52 10.17
N TRP A 159 13.79 -1.42 10.21
CA TRP A 159 15.10 -1.26 9.58
C TRP A 159 16.28 -1.15 10.57
N THR A 160 16.02 -1.29 11.87
CA THR A 160 17.05 -1.31 12.91
C THR A 160 17.27 -2.70 13.52
N ARG A 161 18.50 -2.95 13.98
CA ARG A 161 18.92 -4.15 14.72
C ARG A 161 18.38 -4.09 16.15
N ARG A 162 18.60 -5.16 16.92
CA ARG A 162 18.15 -5.27 18.31
C ARG A 162 18.73 -4.21 19.25
N ASP A 163 19.93 -3.72 18.95
CA ASP A 163 20.60 -2.63 19.68
C ASP A 163 20.19 -1.23 19.21
N GLY A 164 19.30 -1.13 18.21
CA GLY A 164 18.87 0.13 17.62
C GLY A 164 19.72 0.64 16.45
N SER A 165 20.86 0.00 16.16
CA SER A 165 21.69 0.39 15.01
C SER A 165 20.99 0.12 13.69
N GLN A 166 21.19 0.99 12.69
CA GLN A 166 20.59 0.84 11.37
C GLN A 166 21.19 -0.37 10.61
N MET A 167 20.33 -1.21 10.05
CA MET A 167 20.72 -2.30 9.16
C MET A 167 21.21 -1.76 7.81
N GLY A 168 22.13 -2.46 7.16
CA GLY A 168 22.43 -2.19 5.76
C GLY A 168 21.26 -2.62 4.85
N ARG A 169 21.17 -2.08 3.63
CA ARG A 169 20.05 -2.39 2.72
C ARG A 169 19.92 -3.88 2.38
N VAL A 170 21.05 -4.57 2.15
CA VAL A 170 21.08 -6.02 1.90
C VAL A 170 20.60 -6.79 3.12
N GLU A 171 21.13 -6.47 4.31
CA GLU A 171 20.74 -7.09 5.57
C GLU A 171 19.25 -6.92 5.84
N TYR A 172 18.73 -5.69 5.71
CA TYR A 172 17.31 -5.40 5.85
C TYR A 172 16.45 -6.22 4.87
N THR A 173 16.86 -6.28 3.60
CA THR A 173 16.13 -7.03 2.57
C THR A 173 16.03 -8.51 2.95
N LEU A 174 17.13 -9.10 3.43
CA LEU A 174 17.15 -10.49 3.90
C LEU A 174 16.34 -10.67 5.19
N ASP A 175 16.46 -9.78 6.18
CA ASP A 175 15.69 -9.84 7.43
C ASP A 175 14.19 -9.80 7.14
N LEU A 176 13.76 -8.86 6.29
CA LEU A 176 12.38 -8.70 5.90
C LEU A 176 11.88 -9.94 5.15
N LEU A 177 12.60 -10.41 4.13
CA LEU A 177 12.19 -11.61 3.37
C LEU A 177 12.02 -12.85 4.26
N LEU A 178 12.91 -13.05 5.24
CA LEU A 178 12.89 -14.20 6.14
C LEU A 178 11.77 -14.10 7.19
N HIS A 179 11.52 -12.92 7.74
CA HIS A 179 10.54 -12.73 8.80
C HIS A 179 9.14 -12.40 8.30
N HIS A 180 8.97 -11.95 7.05
CA HIS A 180 7.70 -11.46 6.51
C HIS A 180 6.54 -12.44 6.71
N GLN A 181 6.73 -13.75 6.43
CA GLN A 181 5.67 -14.74 6.65
C GLN A 181 5.37 -14.98 8.14
N LEU A 182 6.39 -14.90 9.01
CA LEU A 182 6.22 -15.04 10.45
C LEU A 182 5.45 -13.85 11.03
N ASP A 183 5.77 -12.65 10.56
CA ASP A 183 5.12 -11.40 10.98
C ASP A 183 3.66 -11.37 10.49
N ILE A 184 3.37 -11.82 9.27
CA ILE A 184 1.98 -12.05 8.79
C ILE A 184 1.19 -12.95 9.75
N LEU A 185 1.76 -14.07 10.18
CA LEU A 185 1.08 -14.99 11.11
C LEU A 185 0.95 -14.38 12.51
N ARG A 186 1.96 -13.65 12.99
CA ARG A 186 1.95 -13.00 14.30
C ARG A 186 0.86 -11.92 14.36
N VAL A 187 0.81 -11.02 13.38
CA VAL A 187 -0.25 -10.00 13.26
C VAL A 187 -1.59 -10.69 13.02
N GLY A 188 -1.65 -11.66 12.11
CA GLY A 188 -2.87 -12.40 11.78
C GLY A 188 -3.54 -13.10 12.96
N ARG A 189 -2.78 -13.61 13.94
CA ARG A 189 -3.35 -14.19 15.16
C ARG A 189 -4.16 -13.18 15.99
N ARG A 190 -3.83 -11.89 15.92
CA ARG A 190 -4.59 -10.79 16.53
C ARG A 190 -5.76 -10.34 15.65
N HIS A 191 -5.75 -10.71 14.37
CA HIS A 191 -6.74 -10.32 13.37
C HIS A 191 -7.32 -11.56 12.63
N PRO A 192 -8.05 -12.45 13.33
CA PRO A 192 -8.43 -13.77 12.84
C PRO A 192 -9.28 -13.75 11.57
N ARG A 193 -10.07 -12.69 11.35
CA ARG A 193 -10.84 -12.50 10.11
C ARG A 193 -9.92 -12.43 8.87
N TYR A 194 -8.86 -11.63 8.94
CA TYR A 194 -7.92 -11.45 7.82
C TYR A 194 -6.98 -12.64 7.68
N LEU A 195 -6.56 -13.25 8.81
CA LEU A 195 -5.79 -14.48 8.79
C LEU A 195 -6.57 -15.63 8.12
N ARG A 196 -7.85 -15.80 8.45
CA ARG A 196 -8.70 -16.80 7.78
C ARG A 196 -8.76 -16.54 6.28
N ALA A 197 -8.95 -15.30 5.85
CA ALA A 197 -9.03 -14.97 4.45
C ALA A 197 -7.69 -15.21 3.71
N PHE A 198 -6.56 -14.87 4.34
CA PHE A 198 -5.21 -15.19 3.85
C PHE A 198 -5.02 -16.70 3.65
N LEU A 199 -5.39 -17.51 4.65
CA LEU A 199 -5.26 -18.98 4.58
C LEU A 199 -6.18 -19.57 3.50
N TRP A 200 -7.43 -19.12 3.40
CA TRP A 200 -8.36 -19.60 2.38
C TRP A 200 -7.91 -19.24 0.96
N MET A 201 -7.39 -18.03 0.76
CA MET A 201 -6.89 -17.59 -0.55
C MET A 201 -5.56 -18.25 -0.96
N LYS A 202 -4.81 -18.84 -0.01
CA LYS A 202 -3.65 -19.68 -0.35
C LYS A 202 -4.04 -20.96 -1.06
N LEU A 203 -5.22 -21.52 -0.82
CA LEU A 203 -5.66 -22.76 -1.48
C LEU A 203 -5.76 -22.63 -3.00
N PRO A 204 -6.51 -21.66 -3.57
CA PRO A 204 -6.54 -21.49 -5.03
C PRO A 204 -5.17 -21.05 -5.58
N LEU A 205 -4.39 -20.24 -4.86
CA LEU A 205 -3.04 -19.85 -5.29
C LEU A 205 -2.12 -21.08 -5.41
N TRP A 206 -2.08 -21.95 -4.39
CA TRP A 206 -1.27 -23.16 -4.40
C TRP A 206 -1.79 -24.20 -5.38
N ALA A 207 -3.10 -24.28 -5.61
CA ALA A 207 -3.65 -25.11 -6.67
C ALA A 207 -3.15 -24.65 -8.05
N LEU A 208 -3.18 -23.34 -8.34
CA LEU A 208 -2.67 -22.79 -9.60
C LEU A 208 -1.16 -23.04 -9.77
N LEU A 209 -0.36 -22.77 -8.74
CA LEU A 209 1.09 -23.01 -8.76
C LEU A 209 1.42 -24.51 -8.86
N GLY A 210 0.69 -25.36 -8.14
CA GLY A 210 0.85 -26.80 -8.19
C GLY A 210 0.51 -27.40 -9.54
N LEU A 211 -0.58 -26.94 -10.17
CA LEU A 211 -0.93 -27.32 -11.53
C LEU A 211 0.11 -26.84 -12.56
N ALA A 212 0.61 -25.61 -12.42
CA ALA A 212 1.66 -25.09 -13.31
C ALA A 212 2.96 -25.92 -13.19
N LEU A 213 3.39 -26.21 -11.95
CA LEU A 213 4.57 -27.04 -11.67
C LEU A 213 4.40 -28.49 -12.15
N TRP A 214 3.20 -29.05 -12.02
CA TRP A 214 2.90 -30.38 -12.52
C TRP A 214 2.93 -30.44 -14.05
N TRP A 215 2.42 -29.41 -14.73
CA TRP A 215 2.35 -29.34 -16.19
C TRP A 215 3.71 -29.09 -16.84
N ASN A 216 4.45 -28.07 -16.39
CA ASN A 216 5.77 -27.73 -16.90
C ASN A 216 6.61 -27.11 -15.78
N PRO A 217 7.34 -27.92 -14.98
CA PRO A 217 8.00 -27.44 -13.78
C PRO A 217 9.07 -26.39 -14.07
N MET A 218 9.79 -26.54 -15.17
CA MET A 218 10.88 -25.62 -15.52
C MET A 218 10.33 -24.26 -15.94
N ASN A 219 9.33 -24.22 -16.84
CA ASN A 219 8.74 -22.93 -17.20
C ASN A 219 7.90 -22.34 -16.06
N ALA A 220 7.27 -23.14 -15.20
CA ALA A 220 6.59 -22.61 -14.01
C ALA A 220 7.60 -21.93 -13.07
N PHE A 221 8.77 -22.52 -12.89
CA PHE A 221 9.84 -21.90 -12.13
C PHE A 221 10.35 -20.60 -12.78
N LEU A 222 10.71 -20.65 -14.07
CA LEU A 222 11.34 -19.52 -14.78
C LEU A 222 10.36 -18.38 -15.11
N ALA A 223 9.11 -18.69 -15.43
CA ALA A 223 8.14 -17.69 -15.87
C ALA A 223 7.23 -17.21 -14.74
N ILE A 224 7.14 -17.89 -13.59
CA ILE A 224 6.22 -17.51 -12.51
C ILE A 224 6.95 -17.36 -11.18
N LEU A 225 7.55 -18.44 -10.67
CA LEU A 225 8.10 -18.44 -9.31
C LEU A 225 9.33 -17.53 -9.16
N LEU A 226 10.31 -17.65 -10.05
CA LEU A 226 11.56 -16.90 -9.97
C LEU A 226 11.33 -15.39 -10.22
N PRO A 227 10.60 -14.96 -11.27
CA PRO A 227 10.27 -13.54 -11.43
C PRO A 227 9.44 -12.97 -10.28
N GLY A 228 8.47 -13.73 -9.76
CA GLY A 228 7.68 -13.33 -8.59
C GLY A 228 8.53 -13.17 -7.33
N TRP A 229 9.49 -14.08 -7.11
CA TRP A 229 10.44 -13.97 -6.00
C TRP A 229 11.38 -12.77 -6.15
N ILE A 230 11.92 -12.53 -7.35
CA ILE A 230 12.75 -11.34 -7.63
C ILE A 230 11.95 -10.05 -7.37
N THR A 231 10.67 -10.03 -7.79
CA THR A 231 9.76 -8.90 -7.54
C THR A 231 9.51 -8.69 -6.05
N LEU A 232 9.29 -9.76 -5.28
CA LEU A 232 9.15 -9.68 -3.82
C LEU A 232 10.42 -9.15 -3.15
N ALA A 233 11.59 -9.66 -3.56
CA ALA A 233 12.89 -9.22 -3.06
C ALA A 233 13.16 -7.74 -3.38
N HIS A 234 12.83 -7.30 -4.60
CA HIS A 234 12.89 -5.90 -4.96
C HIS A 234 11.92 -5.06 -4.13
N THR A 235 10.72 -5.55 -3.84
CA THR A 235 9.76 -4.80 -3.01
C THR A 235 10.31 -4.57 -1.60
N ALA A 236 10.93 -5.58 -1.00
CA ALA A 236 11.66 -5.44 0.25
C ALA A 236 12.81 -4.41 0.11
N TRP A 237 13.63 -4.52 -0.94
CA TRP A 237 14.71 -3.57 -1.21
C TRP A 237 14.23 -2.12 -1.31
N ALA A 238 13.18 -1.86 -2.09
CA ALA A 238 12.61 -0.52 -2.30
C ALA A 238 11.97 0.04 -1.02
N THR A 239 11.40 -0.82 -0.16
CA THR A 239 10.82 -0.38 1.12
C THR A 239 11.89 0.28 2.02
N TYR A 240 13.14 -0.17 1.94
CA TYR A 240 14.25 0.44 2.70
C TYR A 240 14.42 1.92 2.35
N GLU A 241 14.37 2.27 1.06
CA GLU A 241 14.55 3.65 0.58
C GLU A 241 13.47 4.61 1.08
N HIS A 242 12.29 4.08 1.37
CA HIS A 242 11.17 4.89 1.87
C HIS A 242 11.26 5.24 3.35
N HIS A 243 11.98 4.46 4.17
CA HIS A 243 11.89 4.57 5.64
C HIS A 243 13.21 4.55 6.40
N ALA A 244 14.26 3.93 5.85
CA ALA A 244 15.46 3.65 6.63
C ALA A 244 16.25 4.93 6.96
N GLY A 245 16.71 5.02 8.22
CA GLY A 245 17.44 6.18 8.72
C GLY A 245 16.56 7.33 9.22
N LEU A 246 15.23 7.21 9.10
CA LEU A 246 14.28 8.21 9.59
C LEU A 246 13.82 7.86 11.02
N TYR A 247 14.58 8.30 12.02
CA TYR A 247 14.21 8.20 13.44
C TYR A 247 13.15 9.24 13.80
N ALA A 248 11.94 9.04 13.30
CA ALA A 248 10.85 10.01 13.39
C ALA A 248 9.88 9.69 14.53
N ASP A 249 9.48 10.72 15.27
CA ASP A 249 8.38 10.67 16.26
C ASP A 249 7.06 11.20 15.68
N ASP A 250 7.10 11.75 14.45
CA ASP A 250 5.94 12.32 13.76
C ASP A 250 5.80 11.74 12.35
N HIS A 251 4.55 11.53 11.94
CA HIS A 251 4.19 10.94 10.65
C HIS A 251 4.73 11.69 9.43
N TYR A 252 4.96 13.01 9.54
CA TYR A 252 5.47 13.86 8.46
C TYR A 252 6.96 13.69 8.20
N GLU A 253 7.69 13.08 9.15
CA GLU A 253 9.14 12.93 9.11
C GLU A 253 9.56 11.46 8.91
N ALA A 254 8.59 10.55 8.83
CA ALA A 254 8.81 9.11 8.87
C ALA A 254 8.90 8.46 7.48
N SER A 255 8.93 9.24 6.40
CA SER A 255 8.93 8.72 5.03
C SER A 255 9.63 9.62 4.04
N VAL A 256 10.41 9.02 3.14
CA VAL A 256 10.93 9.67 1.94
C VAL A 256 9.84 9.70 0.86
N ASN A 257 9.68 10.85 0.22
CA ASN A 257 8.72 11.10 -0.84
C ASN A 257 9.46 11.30 -2.17
N ILE A 258 9.13 10.51 -3.18
CA ILE A 258 9.71 10.62 -4.52
C ILE A 258 8.67 11.29 -5.42
N VAL A 259 8.84 12.58 -5.71
CA VAL A 259 7.83 13.39 -6.43
C VAL A 259 8.00 13.37 -7.95
N SER A 260 8.94 12.58 -8.46
CA SER A 260 9.17 12.41 -9.89
C SER A 260 7.89 11.97 -10.64
N PRO A 261 7.49 12.67 -11.73
CA PRO A 261 6.32 12.28 -12.52
C PRO A 261 6.45 10.88 -13.13
N VAL A 262 7.66 10.48 -13.52
CA VAL A 262 7.92 9.15 -14.11
C VAL A 262 7.77 8.07 -13.05
N TYR A 263 8.38 8.26 -11.86
CA TYR A 263 8.20 7.35 -10.73
C TYR A 263 6.71 7.13 -10.45
N ASN A 264 5.98 8.22 -10.24
CA ASN A 264 4.58 8.18 -9.84
C ASN A 264 3.63 7.68 -10.94
N PHE A 265 3.98 7.87 -12.22
CA PHE A 265 3.26 7.22 -13.30
C PHE A 265 3.38 5.69 -13.22
N MET A 266 4.59 5.18 -13.02
CA MET A 266 4.87 3.74 -12.97
C MET A 266 4.40 3.07 -11.67
N THR A 267 4.47 3.78 -10.54
CA THR A 267 4.14 3.24 -9.21
C THR A 267 2.76 3.66 -8.72
N CYS A 268 1.91 4.22 -9.60
CA CYS A 268 0.59 4.70 -9.23
C CYS A 268 0.60 5.69 -8.06
N ASN A 269 1.47 6.70 -8.13
CA ASN A 269 1.57 7.77 -7.12
C ASN A 269 2.08 7.31 -5.74
N LEU A 270 2.66 6.11 -5.62
CA LEU A 270 3.24 5.62 -4.35
C LEU A 270 4.36 6.54 -3.82
N GLY A 271 5.01 7.31 -4.69
CA GLY A 271 6.08 8.22 -4.30
C GLY A 271 5.63 9.33 -3.34
N TYR A 272 4.33 9.63 -3.29
CA TYR A 272 3.74 10.51 -2.26
C TYR A 272 3.52 9.74 -0.95
N HIS A 273 4.59 9.13 -0.44
CA HIS A 273 4.55 8.08 0.57
C HIS A 273 4.06 8.57 1.94
N THR A 274 4.39 9.81 2.32
CA THR A 274 3.89 10.42 3.57
C THR A 274 2.37 10.61 3.50
N ALA A 275 1.86 11.05 2.35
CA ALA A 275 0.41 11.18 2.13
C ALA A 275 -0.28 9.82 2.18
N HIS A 276 0.37 8.80 1.61
CA HIS A 276 -0.08 7.41 1.68
C HIS A 276 -0.16 6.91 3.13
N HIS A 277 0.89 7.05 3.93
CA HIS A 277 0.92 6.67 5.34
C HIS A 277 -0.07 7.41 6.22
N LYS A 278 -0.30 8.70 5.94
CA LYS A 278 -1.27 9.49 6.69
C LYS A 278 -2.72 9.09 6.39
N ARG A 279 -3.01 8.64 5.18
CA ARG A 279 -4.36 8.20 4.75
C ARG A 279 -4.30 6.95 3.87
N PRO A 280 -3.97 5.77 4.43
CA PRO A 280 -3.74 4.55 3.66
C PRO A 280 -4.92 4.12 2.79
N GLY A 281 -6.15 4.36 3.27
CA GLY A 281 -7.38 4.00 2.55
C GLY A 281 -7.78 4.95 1.41
N VAL A 282 -7.03 6.02 1.15
CA VAL A 282 -7.30 6.92 0.03
C VAL A 282 -6.90 6.27 -1.29
N HIS A 283 -7.68 6.46 -2.34
CA HIS A 283 -7.31 5.97 -3.65
C HIS A 283 -6.03 6.65 -4.15
N TRP A 284 -5.17 5.88 -4.81
CA TRP A 284 -3.83 6.32 -5.21
C TRP A 284 -3.83 7.52 -6.17
N SER A 285 -4.87 7.68 -6.99
CA SER A 285 -5.00 8.85 -7.89
C SER A 285 -5.21 10.17 -7.13
N LEU A 286 -5.60 10.13 -5.86
CA LEU A 286 -5.84 11.30 -5.02
C LEU A 286 -4.62 11.67 -4.16
N LEU A 287 -3.60 10.81 -4.11
CA LEU A 287 -2.37 11.04 -3.34
C LEU A 287 -1.63 12.34 -3.71
N PRO A 288 -1.53 12.76 -4.99
CA PRO A 288 -0.88 14.03 -5.34
C PRO A 288 -1.57 15.24 -4.70
N ALA A 289 -2.91 15.26 -4.72
CA ALA A 289 -3.69 16.32 -4.11
C ALA A 289 -3.54 16.33 -2.58
N LEU A 290 -3.53 15.15 -1.96
CA LEU A 290 -3.29 15.01 -0.52
C LEU A 290 -1.87 15.43 -0.14
N HIS A 291 -0.86 15.10 -0.94
CA HIS A 291 0.52 15.51 -0.73
C HIS A 291 0.65 17.03 -0.75
N ALA A 292 0.09 17.71 -1.75
CA ALA A 292 0.12 19.17 -1.84
C ALA A 292 -0.49 19.87 -0.59
N GLU A 293 -1.43 19.24 0.11
CA GLU A 293 -1.97 19.77 1.36
C GLU A 293 -1.00 19.69 2.53
N ILE A 294 -0.10 18.72 2.52
CA ILE A 294 0.79 18.42 3.65
C ILE A 294 2.25 18.71 3.36
N GLU A 295 2.61 19.02 2.12
CA GLU A 295 3.99 19.23 1.66
C GLU A 295 4.74 20.23 2.54
N HIS A 296 4.07 21.32 2.93
CA HIS A 296 4.62 22.35 3.82
C HIS A 296 4.98 21.86 5.24
N ARG A 297 4.57 20.64 5.62
CA ARG A 297 4.89 19.99 6.90
C ARG A 297 5.96 18.91 6.77
N ILE A 298 6.33 18.53 5.55
CA ILE A 298 7.33 17.48 5.30
C ILE A 298 8.71 18.14 5.23
N PRO A 299 9.74 17.60 5.92
CA PRO A 299 11.10 18.08 5.80
C PRO A 299 11.57 18.07 4.33
N LYS A 300 12.25 19.13 3.89
CA LYS A 300 12.60 19.32 2.47
C LYS A 300 13.52 18.21 1.94
N GLU A 301 14.42 17.74 2.78
CA GLU A 301 15.34 16.63 2.51
C GLU A 301 14.64 15.29 2.28
N GLN A 302 13.39 15.15 2.72
CA GLN A 302 12.56 13.98 2.48
C GLN A 302 11.68 14.11 1.23
N ILE A 303 11.84 15.17 0.45
CA ILE A 303 11.18 15.37 -0.83
C ILE A 303 12.23 15.27 -1.94
N GLN A 304 12.27 14.12 -2.61
CA GLN A 304 13.23 13.81 -3.65
C GLN A 304 12.62 14.04 -5.04
N PRO A 305 13.22 14.91 -5.88
CA PRO A 305 12.67 15.24 -7.19
C PRO A 305 12.92 14.14 -8.24
N THR A 306 13.91 13.29 -8.00
CA THR A 306 14.42 12.29 -8.94
C THR A 306 14.14 10.87 -8.47
N PHE A 307 14.16 9.94 -9.42
CA PHE A 307 14.08 8.50 -9.17
C PHE A 307 15.36 7.94 -8.50
N TRP A 308 16.45 8.71 -8.53
CA TRP A 308 17.81 8.37 -8.08
C TRP A 308 18.31 9.37 -7.06
#